data_AF-A0A090W414-F1
#
_entry.id   AF-A0A090W414-F1
#
_cell.length_a   1.000
_cell.length_b   1.000
_cell.length_c   1.000
_cell.angle_alpha   90.00
_cell.angle_beta   90.00
_cell.angle_gamma   90.00
#
_symmetry.space_group_name_H-M   'P 1'
#
loop_
_entity.id
_entity.type
_entity.pdbx_description
1 polymer ?
#
loop_
_entity_poly.entity_id
_entity_poly.type
_entity_poly.pdbx_seq_one_letter_code
_entity_poly.pdbx_strand_id
1 'polypeptide(L)' 'MELVLSSEILDVRDGTHDSPKYIEKGYPLVTSKNLKQGVICFEDVNTFPKRIITKLIIVQK' A
#
# COMPACT_ATOMS: atom_id res chain seq x y z
N MET A 1 -20.82 -22.56 -3.04
CA MET A 1 -19.92 -21.42 -2.75
C MET A 1 -20.00 -21.20 -1.26
N GLU A 2 -18.87 -21.35 -0.57
CA GLU A 2 -18.80 -21.27 0.90
C GLU A 2 -18.44 -19.85 1.30
N LEU A 3 -19.08 -19.34 2.36
CA LEU A 3 -18.75 -18.04 2.93
C LEU A 3 -17.63 -18.24 3.93
N VAL A 4 -16.55 -17.47 3.77
CA VAL A 4 -15.40 -17.48 4.68
C VAL A 4 -15.18 -16.08 5.24
N LEU A 5 -14.63 -16.00 6.44
CA LEU A 5 -14.31 -14.72 7.04
C LEU A 5 -13.05 -14.15 6.38
N SER A 6 -13.06 -12.85 6.08
CA SER A 6 -11.91 -12.15 5.50
C SER A 6 -10.62 -12.41 6.31
N SER A 7 -10.71 -12.41 7.63
CA SER A 7 -9.58 -12.67 8.55
C SER A 7 -8.96 -14.07 8.44
N GLU A 8 -9.66 -15.03 7.84
CA GLU A 8 -9.15 -16.40 7.66
C GLU A 8 -8.28 -16.53 6.40
N ILE A 9 -8.46 -15.61 5.44
CA ILE A 9 -7.81 -15.66 4.12
C ILE A 9 -6.99 -14.42 3.77
N LEU A 10 -7.17 -13.32 4.51
CA LEU A 10 -6.50 -12.03 4.29
C LEU A 10 -5.81 -11.56 5.58
N ASP A 11 -4.52 -11.24 5.45
CA ASP A 11 -3.72 -10.59 6.50
C ASP A 11 -3.76 -9.07 6.31
N VAL A 12 -4.76 -8.42 6.92
CA VAL A 12 -4.94 -6.98 6.86
C VAL A 12 -4.17 -6.34 8.02
N ARG A 13 -3.22 -5.47 7.69
CA ARG A 13 -2.42 -4.74 8.67
C ARG A 13 -2.51 -3.25 8.42
N ASP A 14 -2.37 -2.48 9.50
CA ASP A 14 -2.33 -1.03 9.40
C ASP A 14 -1.08 -0.57 8.64
N GLY A 15 -1.23 0.55 7.94
CA GLY A 15 -0.14 1.24 7.27
C GLY A 15 0.77 1.96 8.24
N THR A 16 1.81 2.59 7.69
CA THR A 16 2.63 3.52 8.46
C THR A 16 1.92 4.87 8.54
N HIS A 17 1.69 5.40 9.74
CA HIS A 17 1.15 6.77 9.91
C HIS A 17 2.17 7.85 9.52
N ASP A 18 3.46 7.50 9.51
CA ASP A 18 4.53 8.41 9.15
C ASP A 18 4.83 8.35 7.66
N SER A 19 5.01 9.51 7.04
CA SER A 19 5.45 9.60 5.65
C SER A 19 6.95 9.27 5.53
N PRO A 20 7.35 8.35 4.65
CA PRO A 20 8.76 8.06 4.42
C PRO A 20 9.46 9.24 3.73
N LYS A 21 10.77 9.36 3.92
CA LYS A 21 11.58 10.33 3.17
C LYS A 21 11.71 9.87 1.72
N TYR A 22 11.41 10.77 0.79
CA TYR A 22 11.51 10.53 -0.65
C TYR A 22 12.95 10.31 -1.10
N ILE A 23 13.13 9.38 -2.04
CA ILE A 23 14.41 9.12 -2.71
C ILE A 23 14.17 8.95 -4.22
N GLU A 24 15.23 9.10 -5.02
CA GLU A 24 15.16 8.93 -6.48
C GLU A 24 15.01 7.49 -6.94
N LYS A 25 15.58 6.52 -6.19
CA LYS A 25 15.56 5.09 -6.55
C LYS A 25 15.05 4.25 -5.40
N GLY A 26 13.77 3.87 -5.48
CA GLY A 26 13.11 3.10 -4.45
C GLY A 26 11.86 2.38 -4.96
N TYR A 27 10.94 2.12 -4.04
CA TYR A 27 9.64 1.53 -4.32
C TYR A 27 8.55 2.60 -4.33
N PRO A 28 7.50 2.47 -5.16
CA PRO A 28 6.44 3.47 -5.27
C PRO A 28 5.58 3.54 -4.01
N LEU A 29 5.34 4.76 -3.51
CA LEU A 29 4.41 5.03 -2.41
C LEU A 29 3.00 5.12 -2.96
N VAL A 30 2.25 4.03 -2.76
CA VAL A 30 0.82 3.97 -3.10
C VAL A 30 0.04 4.58 -1.94
N THR A 31 -0.73 5.62 -2.26
CA THR A 31 -1.68 6.26 -1.34
C THR A 31 -3.11 6.04 -1.83
N SER A 32 -4.11 6.48 -1.08
CA SER A 32 -5.52 6.41 -1.51
C SER A 32 -5.77 7.11 -2.86
N LYS A 33 -4.93 8.09 -3.27
CA LYS A 33 -5.01 8.76 -4.57
C LYS A 33 -4.67 7.85 -5.76
N ASN A 34 -3.90 6.79 -5.51
CA ASN A 34 -3.46 5.83 -6.50
C ASN A 34 -4.46 4.69 -6.70
N LEU A 35 -5.46 4.53 -5.84
CA LEU A 35 -6.52 3.54 -5.98
C LEU A 35 -7.65 4.11 -6.86
N LYS A 36 -7.69 3.73 -8.14
CA LYS A 36 -8.67 4.24 -9.12
C LYS A 36 -9.40 3.07 -9.78
N GLN A 37 -10.73 3.10 -9.79
CA GLN A 37 -11.57 2.14 -10.52
C GLN A 37 -11.25 0.65 -10.24
N GLY A 38 -10.88 0.32 -8.99
CA GLY A 38 -10.53 -1.05 -8.61
C GLY A 38 -9.12 -1.51 -9.02
N VAL A 39 -8.30 -0.61 -9.57
CA VAL A 39 -6.89 -0.87 -9.91
C VAL A 39 -5.95 0.09 -9.18
N ILE A 40 -4.68 -0.30 -9.07
CA ILE A 40 -3.62 0.56 -8.55
C ILE A 40 -2.98 1.29 -9.73
N CYS A 41 -3.05 2.62 -9.73
CA CYS A 41 -2.47 3.52 -10.71
C CYS A 41 -1.11 4.03 -10.20
N PHE A 42 -0.04 3.68 -10.92
CA PHE A 42 1.34 4.06 -10.60
C PHE A 42 1.81 5.35 -11.29
N GLU A 43 0.88 6.14 -11.83
CA GLU A 43 1.18 7.49 -12.34
C GLU A 43 1.52 8.42 -11.16
N ASP A 44 2.52 9.29 -11.35
CA ASP A 44 2.96 10.31 -10.38
C ASP A 44 3.26 9.77 -8.96
N VAL A 45 3.84 8.57 -8.87
CA VAL A 45 4.25 7.97 -7.60
C VAL A 45 5.65 8.41 -7.17
N ASN A 46 5.78 8.85 -5.93
CA ASN A 46 7.07 9.09 -5.30
C ASN A 46 7.69 7.77 -4.83
N THR A 47 9.02 7.66 -4.82
CA THR A 47 9.70 6.42 -4.39
C THR A 47 10.42 6.53 -3.04
N PHE A 48 10.56 5.41 -2.33
CA PHE A 48 11.17 5.32 -1.00
C PHE A 48 12.02 4.03 -0.80
N PRO A 49 12.93 3.98 0.18
CA PRO A 49 13.87 2.85 0.31
C PRO A 49 13.21 1.50 0.65
N LYS A 50 13.76 0.41 0.09
CA LYS A 50 13.33 -1.00 0.29
C LYS A 50 13.06 -1.40 1.74
N ARG A 51 13.80 -0.82 2.69
CA ARG A 51 13.77 -1.18 4.11
C ARG A 51 12.42 -0.93 4.79
N ILE A 52 11.52 -0.17 4.17
CA ILE A 52 10.19 0.17 4.72
C ILE A 52 9.11 -0.85 4.30
N ILE A 53 9.30 -1.58 3.20
CA ILE A 53 8.24 -2.48 2.69
C ILE A 53 8.39 -3.88 3.27
N THR A 54 7.72 -4.11 4.39
CA THR A 54 7.45 -5.47 4.91
C THR A 54 5.98 -5.87 4.74
N LYS A 55 5.09 -4.98 4.30
CA LYS A 55 3.68 -5.29 3.99
C LYS A 55 3.13 -4.45 2.86
N LEU A 56 2.20 -5.04 2.13
CA LEU A 56 1.25 -4.34 1.26
C LEU A 56 0.41 -3.42 2.16
N ILE A 57 0.66 -2.12 2.08
CA ILE A 57 -0.01 -1.10 2.90
C ILE A 57 -1.24 -0.60 2.14
N ILE A 58 -2.43 -0.86 2.67
CA ILE A 58 -3.65 -0.16 2.28
C ILE A 58 -3.86 0.92 3.34
N VAL A 59 -3.51 2.18 3.02
CA VAL A 59 -3.88 3.32 3.86
C VAL A 59 -5.37 3.58 3.70
N GLN A 60 -6.15 3.19 4.71
CA GLN A 60 -7.47 3.79 4.96
C GLN A 60 -7.26 5.00 5.88
N LYS A 61 -8.06 6.03 5.62
CA LYS A 61 -8.00 7.36 6.23
C LYS A 61 -8.12 7.35 7.76
#